data_AF-A0A1F8S0G3-F1
#
_entry.id   AF-A0A1F8S0G3-F1
#
_cell.length_a   1.000
_cell.length_b   1.000
_cell.length_c   1.000
_cell.angle_alpha   90.00
_cell.angle_beta   90.00
_cell.angle_gamma   90.00
#
_symmetry.space_group_name_H-M   'P 1'
#
loop_
_entity.id
_entity.type
_entity.pdbx_description
1 polymer ?
#
loop_
_entity_poly.entity_id
_entity_poly.type
_entity_poly.pdbx_seq_one_letter_code
_entity_poly.pdbx_strand_id
1 'polypeptide(L)'
;MPHAIANSTYTRYVSGGAPVTAYTTAAGAVDRLIEHIDGAREPTYNYLYVPNVDTAQHVYGPHADQTRATLAEADQQLTRLAEGLRGRGRLVASADHGLIEVPDRGKHLLRPDDELLELLVVPPTGEPRVPFFHARAGRADEFRRRFHERFGESYALLSIDEVENLGLLGPAPLADATRRRVGDFVALTDRPEILLYGPPVYHREAAAQRGYHGGLAPAEMRIPLVVA
;
A
#
# COMPACT_ATOMS: atom_id res chain seq x y z
N MET A 1 8.51 -15.60 -2.68
CA MET A 1 8.37 -14.18 -3.07
C MET A 1 8.35 -14.06 -4.58
N PRO A 2 7.56 -13.14 -5.16
CA PRO A 2 7.59 -12.87 -6.61
C PRO A 2 9.01 -12.49 -7.06
N HIS A 3 9.43 -12.98 -8.22
CA HIS A 3 10.79 -12.82 -8.74
C HIS A 3 11.26 -11.35 -8.73
N ALA A 4 10.38 -10.42 -9.13
CA ALA A 4 10.68 -9.00 -9.20
C ALA A 4 11.10 -8.37 -7.86
N ILE A 5 10.62 -8.91 -6.74
CA ILE A 5 10.87 -8.34 -5.40
C ILE A 5 11.61 -9.29 -4.46
N ALA A 6 11.94 -10.52 -4.90
CA ALA A 6 12.56 -11.53 -4.06
C ALA A 6 13.91 -11.09 -3.46
N ASN A 7 14.66 -10.27 -4.20
CA ASN A 7 15.96 -9.74 -3.77
C ASN A 7 15.90 -8.23 -3.44
N SER A 8 14.72 -7.68 -3.15
CA SER A 8 14.60 -6.29 -2.73
C SER A 8 15.18 -6.08 -1.32
N THR A 9 15.56 -4.84 -0.99
CA THR A 9 16.00 -4.49 0.37
C THR A 9 14.93 -4.81 1.41
N TYR A 10 13.65 -4.57 1.09
CA TYR A 10 12.51 -4.88 1.96
C TYR A 10 12.37 -6.38 2.22
N THR A 11 12.43 -7.20 1.16
CA THR A 11 12.34 -8.66 1.32
C THR A 11 13.49 -9.22 2.15
N ARG A 12 14.73 -8.75 1.92
CA ARG A 12 15.88 -9.16 2.75
C ARG A 12 15.73 -8.77 4.21
N TYR A 13 15.15 -7.59 4.48
CA TYR A 13 14.91 -7.13 5.83
C TYR A 13 13.82 -7.97 6.52
N VAL A 14 12.66 -8.12 5.87
CA VAL A 14 11.50 -8.82 6.46
C VAL A 14 11.74 -10.33 6.60
N SER A 15 12.56 -10.93 5.73
CA SER A 15 12.89 -12.34 5.85
C SER A 15 13.86 -12.63 7.00
N GLY A 16 14.56 -11.63 7.54
CA GLY A 16 15.49 -11.81 8.66
C GLY A 16 16.59 -12.84 8.39
N GLY A 17 16.97 -13.05 7.12
CA GLY A 17 17.92 -14.08 6.70
C GLY A 17 17.31 -15.47 6.44
N ALA A 18 16.00 -15.64 6.64
CA ALA A 18 15.31 -16.87 6.24
C ALA A 18 15.41 -17.10 4.73
N PRO A 19 15.44 -18.37 4.27
CA PRO A 19 15.53 -18.69 2.85
C PRO A 19 14.38 -18.07 2.04
N VAL A 20 14.72 -17.35 0.97
CA VAL A 20 13.73 -16.76 0.05
C VAL A 20 13.77 -17.51 -1.27
N THR A 21 12.64 -18.10 -1.64
CA THR A 21 12.46 -18.70 -2.96
C THR A 21 11.71 -17.73 -3.88
N ALA A 22 12.34 -17.38 -5.00
CA ALA A 22 11.73 -16.60 -6.07
C ALA A 22 10.76 -17.48 -6.89
N TYR A 23 9.64 -16.91 -7.33
CA TYR A 23 8.69 -17.55 -8.22
C TYR A 23 8.18 -16.57 -9.28
N THR A 24 7.67 -17.09 -10.40
CA THR A 24 7.10 -16.27 -11.49
C THR A 24 5.58 -16.29 -11.54
N THR A 25 4.94 -17.41 -11.20
CA THR A 25 3.48 -17.56 -11.15
C THR A 25 3.00 -18.03 -9.78
N ALA A 26 1.78 -17.63 -9.39
CA ALA A 26 1.18 -18.08 -8.13
C ALA A 26 1.02 -19.61 -8.10
N ALA A 27 0.62 -20.22 -9.22
CA ALA A 27 0.53 -21.67 -9.34
C ALA A 27 1.86 -22.38 -9.08
N GLY A 28 2.96 -21.91 -9.69
CA GLY A 28 4.28 -22.49 -9.45
C GLY A 28 4.79 -22.25 -8.03
N ALA A 29 4.37 -21.17 -7.37
CA ALA A 29 4.66 -20.93 -5.96
C ALA A 29 3.94 -21.94 -5.06
N VAL A 30 2.66 -22.22 -5.34
CA VAL A 30 1.87 -23.22 -4.62
C VAL A 30 2.43 -24.62 -4.81
N ASP A 31 2.81 -25.01 -6.03
CA ASP A 31 3.40 -26.32 -6.31
C ASP A 31 4.64 -26.57 -5.45
N ARG A 32 5.57 -25.60 -5.45
CA ARG A 32 6.80 -25.67 -4.65
C ARG A 32 6.53 -25.68 -3.15
N LEU A 33 5.49 -24.98 -2.70
CA LEU A 33 5.12 -24.96 -1.29
C LEU A 33 4.54 -26.31 -0.85
N ILE A 34 3.69 -26.93 -1.67
CA ILE A 34 3.17 -28.28 -1.41
C ILE A 34 4.32 -29.29 -1.37
N GLU A 35 5.25 -29.25 -2.34
CA GLU A 35 6.45 -30.12 -2.34
C GLU A 35 7.31 -29.93 -1.09
N HIS A 36 7.52 -28.67 -0.68
CA HIS A 36 8.28 -28.35 0.53
C HIS A 36 7.63 -28.93 1.79
N ILE A 37 6.29 -28.79 1.92
CA ILE A 37 5.52 -29.33 3.03
C ILE A 37 5.50 -30.87 2.98
N ASP A 38 5.41 -31.48 1.81
CA ASP A 38 5.53 -32.94 1.60
C ASP A 38 6.87 -33.48 2.11
N GLY A 39 7.97 -32.78 1.84
CA GLY A 39 9.32 -33.18 2.28
C GLY A 39 9.70 -32.77 3.71
N ALA A 40 8.90 -31.95 4.39
CA ALA A 40 9.21 -31.43 5.72
C ALA A 40 9.17 -32.55 6.78
N ARG A 41 10.24 -32.66 7.58
CA ARG A 41 10.34 -33.61 8.71
C ARG A 41 10.07 -32.97 10.06
N GLU A 42 10.12 -31.65 10.11
CA GLU A 42 9.91 -30.82 11.30
C GLU A 42 8.88 -29.73 10.96
N PRO A 43 8.23 -29.09 11.96
CA PRO A 43 7.34 -27.98 11.70
C PRO A 43 8.02 -26.83 10.94
N THR A 44 7.34 -26.30 9.93
CA THR A 44 7.82 -25.17 9.11
C THR A 44 6.85 -24.00 9.18
N TYR A 45 7.39 -22.79 9.03
CA TYR A 45 6.61 -21.57 8.80
C TYR A 45 6.90 -21.08 7.39
N ASN A 46 5.86 -20.98 6.57
CA ASN A 46 5.99 -20.63 5.15
C ASN A 46 5.20 -19.36 4.86
N TYR A 47 5.83 -18.43 4.14
CA TYR A 47 5.23 -17.16 3.74
C TYR A 47 5.14 -17.05 2.21
N LEU A 48 3.92 -16.90 1.71
CA LEU A 48 3.61 -16.71 0.29
C LEU A 48 2.91 -15.36 0.10
N TYR A 49 3.58 -14.45 -0.60
CA TYR A 49 3.03 -13.16 -1.01
C TYR A 49 2.55 -13.25 -2.47
N VAL A 50 1.32 -12.83 -2.78
CA VAL A 50 0.71 -12.85 -4.14
C VAL A 50 0.32 -11.43 -4.56
N PRO A 51 1.03 -10.77 -5.49
CA PRO A 51 0.81 -9.36 -5.84
C PRO A 51 -0.26 -9.14 -6.92
N ASN A 52 -0.70 -10.20 -7.59
CA ASN A 52 -1.43 -10.10 -8.86
C ASN A 52 -2.78 -9.37 -8.71
N VAL A 53 -3.47 -9.56 -7.58
CA VAL A 53 -4.76 -8.93 -7.31
C VAL A 53 -4.58 -7.42 -7.16
N ASP A 54 -3.63 -6.98 -6.33
CA ASP A 54 -3.29 -5.57 -6.15
C ASP A 54 -2.92 -4.88 -7.48
N THR A 55 -2.02 -5.48 -8.25
CA THR A 55 -1.66 -4.97 -9.58
C THR A 55 -2.88 -4.79 -10.49
N ALA A 56 -3.78 -5.78 -10.53
CA ALA A 56 -4.98 -5.70 -11.35
C ALA A 56 -5.95 -4.62 -10.85
N GLN A 57 -6.10 -4.49 -9.52
CA GLN A 57 -6.91 -3.45 -8.91
C GLN A 57 -6.40 -2.05 -9.24
N HIS A 58 -5.09 -1.80 -9.19
CA HIS A 58 -4.50 -0.54 -9.60
C HIS A 58 -4.75 -0.23 -11.09
N VAL A 59 -4.51 -1.21 -11.98
CA VAL A 59 -4.59 -0.99 -13.43
C VAL A 59 -6.02 -0.88 -13.94
N TYR A 60 -6.89 -1.82 -13.53
CA TYR A 60 -8.24 -1.96 -14.09
C TYR A 60 -9.34 -1.44 -13.17
N GLY A 61 -9.05 -1.23 -11.89
CA GLY A 61 -10.03 -0.87 -10.87
C GLY A 61 -10.53 -2.11 -10.09
N PRO A 62 -10.98 -1.93 -8.85
CA PRO A 62 -11.35 -3.02 -7.94
C PRO A 62 -12.55 -3.85 -8.39
N HIS A 63 -13.38 -3.35 -9.30
CA HIS A 63 -14.61 -4.01 -9.73
C HIS A 63 -14.56 -4.57 -11.17
N ALA A 64 -13.44 -4.39 -11.87
CA ALA A 64 -13.27 -4.83 -13.24
C ALA A 64 -13.16 -6.36 -13.39
N ASP A 65 -13.53 -6.87 -14.56
CA ASP A 65 -13.49 -8.31 -14.86
C ASP A 65 -12.08 -8.89 -14.78
N GLN A 66 -11.06 -8.11 -15.17
CA GLN A 66 -9.65 -8.47 -15.06
C GLN A 66 -9.25 -8.71 -13.61
N THR A 67 -9.67 -7.80 -12.71
CA THR A 67 -9.46 -7.94 -11.26
C THR A 67 -10.16 -9.19 -10.73
N ARG A 68 -11.42 -9.42 -11.12
CA ARG A 68 -12.17 -10.63 -10.73
C ARG A 68 -11.48 -11.91 -11.18
N ALA A 69 -10.93 -11.92 -12.39
CA ALA A 69 -10.17 -13.06 -12.90
C ALA A 69 -8.92 -13.34 -12.06
N THR A 70 -8.15 -12.31 -11.68
CA THR A 70 -6.97 -12.50 -10.80
C THR A 70 -7.36 -12.98 -9.40
N LEU A 71 -8.49 -12.52 -8.88
CA LEU A 71 -9.00 -12.99 -7.58
C LEU A 71 -9.44 -14.46 -7.65
N ALA A 72 -10.10 -14.86 -8.74
CA ALA A 72 -10.47 -16.26 -8.96
C ALA A 72 -9.25 -17.17 -9.11
N GLU A 73 -8.18 -16.71 -9.77
CA GLU A 73 -6.91 -17.45 -9.84
C GLU A 73 -6.29 -17.61 -8.45
N ALA A 74 -6.26 -16.54 -7.64
CA ALA A 74 -5.75 -16.57 -6.27
C ALA A 74 -6.56 -17.54 -5.39
N ASP A 75 -7.89 -17.49 -5.46
CA ASP A 75 -8.80 -18.40 -4.75
C ASP A 75 -8.56 -19.87 -5.14
N GLN A 76 -8.41 -20.16 -6.44
CA GLN A 76 -8.07 -21.49 -6.93
C GLN A 76 -6.71 -21.96 -6.36
N GLN A 77 -5.70 -21.09 -6.36
CA GLN A 77 -4.38 -21.45 -5.83
C GLN A 77 -4.38 -21.66 -4.31
N LEU A 78 -5.13 -20.86 -3.56
CA LEU A 78 -5.29 -21.04 -2.11
C LEU A 78 -6.04 -22.34 -1.80
N THR A 79 -7.06 -22.68 -2.59
CA THR A 79 -7.78 -23.96 -2.47
C THR A 79 -6.84 -25.15 -2.70
N ARG A 80 -6.05 -25.11 -3.78
CA ARG A 80 -5.04 -26.16 -4.06
C ARG A 80 -4.03 -26.30 -2.93
N LEU A 81 -3.58 -25.18 -2.36
CA LEU A 81 -2.65 -25.18 -1.23
C LEU A 81 -3.31 -25.82 0.00
N ALA A 82 -4.52 -25.42 0.35
CA ALA A 82 -5.26 -25.94 1.50
C ALA A 82 -5.48 -27.46 1.40
N GLU A 83 -5.91 -27.95 0.24
CA GLU A 83 -6.02 -29.40 -0.05
C GLU A 83 -4.66 -30.11 0.03
N GLY A 84 -3.61 -29.46 -0.49
CA GLY A 84 -2.24 -29.95 -0.46
C GLY A 84 -1.64 -30.08 0.94
N LEU A 85 -2.16 -29.36 1.94
CA LEU A 85 -1.71 -29.49 3.33
C LEU A 85 -1.99 -30.87 3.91
N ARG A 86 -3.05 -31.56 3.45
CA ARG A 86 -3.45 -32.92 3.90
C ARG A 86 -3.48 -33.05 5.43
N GLY A 87 -3.97 -32.02 6.12
CA GLY A 87 -4.08 -31.98 7.58
C GLY A 87 -2.78 -31.75 8.35
N ARG A 88 -1.63 -31.55 7.67
CA ARG A 88 -0.31 -31.35 8.32
C ARG A 88 -0.01 -29.90 8.69
N GLY A 89 -0.93 -28.98 8.42
CA GLY A 89 -0.74 -27.56 8.68
C GLY A 89 -2.05 -26.79 8.78
N ARG A 90 -1.92 -25.48 8.90
CA ARG A 90 -3.00 -24.51 8.76
C ARG A 90 -2.62 -23.48 7.72
N LEU A 91 -3.58 -23.06 6.92
CA LEU A 91 -3.45 -21.94 6.01
C LEU A 91 -4.05 -20.70 6.68
N VAL A 92 -3.28 -19.61 6.71
CA VAL A 92 -3.79 -18.29 7.08
C VAL A 92 -3.60 -17.39 5.86
N ALA A 93 -4.71 -16.89 5.33
CA ALA A 93 -4.72 -15.96 4.20
C ALA A 93 -5.29 -14.61 4.64
N SER A 94 -4.60 -13.54 4.27
CA SER A 94 -4.98 -12.15 4.58
C SER A 94 -4.47 -11.22 3.48
N ALA A 95 -4.94 -9.98 3.50
CA ALA A 95 -4.33 -8.87 2.78
C ALA A 95 -3.70 -7.89 3.77
N ASP A 96 -2.88 -6.97 3.27
CA ASP A 96 -2.36 -5.80 3.98
C ASP A 96 -3.28 -4.59 3.84
N HIS A 97 -3.93 -4.43 2.69
CA HIS A 97 -4.95 -3.41 2.45
C HIS A 97 -6.00 -3.87 1.43
N GLY A 98 -7.08 -3.10 1.36
CA GLY A 98 -8.02 -3.10 0.24
C GLY A 98 -7.70 -1.96 -0.74
N LEU A 99 -8.69 -1.59 -1.55
CA LEU A 99 -8.46 -0.65 -2.66
C LEU A 99 -9.76 0.01 -3.11
N ILE A 100 -9.70 1.29 -3.49
CA ILE A 100 -10.84 2.04 -4.04
C ILE A 100 -10.57 2.55 -5.45
N GLU A 101 -11.63 2.74 -6.22
CA GLU A 101 -11.52 3.46 -7.50
C GLU A 101 -11.55 4.96 -7.26
N VAL A 102 -10.61 5.68 -7.87
CA VAL A 102 -10.54 7.16 -7.82
C VAL A 102 -10.91 7.72 -9.20
N PRO A 103 -12.04 8.44 -9.33
CA PRO A 103 -12.43 9.03 -10.60
C PRO A 103 -11.47 10.17 -10.98
N ASP A 104 -11.38 10.50 -12.27
CA ASP A 104 -10.44 11.53 -12.74
C ASP A 104 -10.64 12.90 -12.07
N ARG A 105 -11.88 13.27 -11.72
CA ARG A 105 -12.17 14.50 -10.97
C ARG A 105 -11.60 14.52 -9.54
N GLY A 106 -11.30 13.36 -8.97
CA GLY A 106 -10.68 13.20 -7.66
C GLY A 106 -9.15 13.13 -7.72
N LYS A 107 -8.56 13.18 -8.92
CA LYS A 107 -7.10 13.16 -9.10
C LYS A 107 -6.56 14.58 -9.10
N HIS A 108 -6.06 15.04 -7.96
CA HIS A 108 -5.44 16.35 -7.81
C HIS A 108 -3.96 16.29 -8.18
N LEU A 109 -3.48 17.34 -8.85
CA LEU A 109 -2.09 17.44 -9.28
C LEU A 109 -1.45 18.75 -8.79
N LEU A 110 -0.37 18.60 -8.01
CA LEU A 110 0.62 19.65 -7.80
C LEU A 110 1.70 19.59 -8.88
N ARG A 111 1.69 20.56 -9.80
CA ARG A 111 2.73 20.71 -10.82
C ARG A 111 4.03 21.22 -10.19
N PRO A 112 5.20 21.05 -10.82
CA PRO A 112 6.47 21.51 -10.26
C PRO A 112 6.53 23.02 -9.94
N ASP A 113 5.70 23.83 -10.59
CA ASP A 113 5.55 25.29 -10.40
C ASP A 113 4.39 25.68 -9.46
N ASP A 114 3.78 24.72 -8.77
CA ASP A 114 2.67 24.97 -7.85
C ASP A 114 3.14 25.72 -6.59
N GLU A 115 2.45 26.81 -6.23
CA GLU A 115 2.81 27.69 -5.11
C GLU A 115 2.90 26.96 -3.75
N LEU A 116 2.14 25.87 -3.58
CA LEU A 116 2.24 25.06 -2.36
C LEU A 116 3.61 24.39 -2.21
N LEU A 117 4.28 24.06 -3.32
CA LEU A 117 5.60 23.42 -3.29
C LEU A 117 6.71 24.39 -2.88
N GLU A 118 6.54 25.69 -3.11
CA GLU A 118 7.49 26.70 -2.64
C GLU A 118 7.63 26.70 -1.10
N LEU A 119 6.56 26.30 -0.41
CA LEU A 119 6.49 26.21 1.05
C LEU A 119 7.09 24.90 1.60
N LEU A 120 7.47 23.96 0.73
CA LEU A 120 7.98 22.65 1.12
C LEU A 120 9.49 22.50 0.83
N VAL A 121 10.18 21.74 1.66
CA VAL A 121 11.61 21.42 1.50
C VAL A 121 11.80 20.43 0.35
N VAL A 122 10.89 19.47 0.24
CA VAL A 122 10.80 18.48 -0.82
C VAL A 122 9.35 18.37 -1.29
N PRO A 123 9.10 17.88 -2.52
CA PRO A 123 7.75 17.57 -2.94
C PRO A 123 7.04 16.56 -2.01
N PRO A 124 5.71 16.43 -2.09
CA PRO A 124 4.97 15.48 -1.28
C PRO A 124 5.56 14.07 -1.37
N THR A 125 5.68 13.43 -0.22
CA THR A 125 6.14 12.04 -0.08
C THR A 125 4.98 11.16 0.41
N GLY A 126 5.23 9.86 0.66
CA GLY A 126 4.16 8.93 1.02
C GLY A 126 3.36 8.46 -0.20
N GLU A 127 2.13 8.00 0.03
CA GLU A 127 1.24 7.53 -1.03
C GLU A 127 0.25 8.63 -1.46
N PRO A 128 -0.27 8.61 -2.69
CA PRO A 128 -1.17 9.66 -3.17
C PRO A 128 -2.46 9.84 -2.35
N ARG A 129 -2.89 8.80 -1.62
CA ARG A 129 -4.05 8.83 -0.70
C ARG A 129 -3.72 9.44 0.67
N VAL A 130 -2.44 9.39 1.07
CA VAL A 130 -1.94 9.84 2.38
C VAL A 130 -0.61 10.57 2.20
N PRO A 131 -0.60 11.72 1.51
CA PRO A 131 0.65 12.42 1.24
C PRO A 131 1.20 13.05 2.52
N PHE A 132 2.52 12.99 2.60
CA PHE A 132 3.35 13.54 3.67
C PHE A 132 4.04 14.82 3.18
N PHE A 133 4.10 15.83 4.03
CA PHE A 133 4.64 17.15 3.70
C PHE A 133 5.71 17.59 4.69
N HIS A 134 6.82 18.09 4.15
CA HIS A 134 7.94 18.64 4.90
C HIS A 134 8.01 20.14 4.64
N ALA A 135 7.43 20.94 5.52
CA ALA A 135 7.37 22.38 5.39
C ALA A 135 8.76 23.00 5.60
N ARG A 136 9.04 24.09 4.87
CA ARG A 136 10.24 24.90 5.11
C ARG A 136 10.15 25.54 6.50
N ALA A 137 11.31 25.75 7.13
CA ALA A 137 11.39 26.44 8.41
C ALA A 137 10.66 27.80 8.35
N GLY A 138 9.75 28.03 9.30
CA GLY A 138 8.93 29.25 9.38
C GLY A 138 7.76 29.32 8.38
N ARG A 139 7.50 28.28 7.57
CA ARG A 139 6.43 28.25 6.56
C ARG A 139 5.28 27.30 6.89
N ALA A 140 5.35 26.55 7.98
CA ALA A 140 4.37 25.53 8.34
C ALA A 140 2.93 26.08 8.45
N ASP A 141 2.73 27.22 9.12
CA ASP A 141 1.41 27.84 9.26
C ASP A 141 0.85 28.37 7.94
N GLU A 142 1.73 28.93 7.11
CA GLU A 142 1.36 29.38 5.77
C GLU A 142 0.96 28.20 4.89
N PHE A 143 1.71 27.10 4.92
CA PHE A 143 1.37 25.87 4.21
C PHE A 143 0.02 25.33 4.67
N ARG A 144 -0.19 25.17 5.99
CA ARG A 144 -1.45 24.67 6.55
C ARG A 144 -2.64 25.51 6.08
N ARG A 145 -2.53 26.84 6.11
CA ARG A 145 -3.59 27.75 5.65
C ARG A 145 -3.88 27.57 4.15
N ARG A 146 -2.85 27.65 3.30
CA ARG A 146 -2.99 27.55 1.83
C ARG A 146 -3.51 26.18 1.40
N PHE A 147 -3.03 25.11 2.05
CA PHE A 147 -3.51 23.75 1.82
C PHE A 147 -4.99 23.65 2.19
N HIS A 148 -5.39 24.17 3.34
CA HIS A 148 -6.79 24.17 3.76
C HIS A 148 -7.69 24.99 2.82
N GLU A 149 -7.24 26.17 2.36
CA GLU A 149 -7.97 26.98 1.37
C GLU A 149 -8.26 26.22 0.07
N ARG A 150 -7.34 25.34 -0.36
CA ARG A 150 -7.48 24.59 -1.62
C ARG A 150 -8.10 23.20 -1.47
N PHE A 151 -7.83 22.51 -0.37
CA PHE A 151 -8.11 21.09 -0.20
C PHE A 151 -8.83 20.75 1.11
N GLY A 152 -9.23 21.75 1.91
CA GLY A 152 -9.84 21.54 3.23
C GLY A 152 -11.18 20.79 3.22
N GLU A 153 -11.92 20.82 2.11
CA GLU A 153 -13.14 20.01 1.95
C GLU A 153 -12.83 18.53 1.66
N SER A 154 -11.66 18.26 1.10
CA SER A 154 -11.24 16.94 0.61
C SER A 154 -10.34 16.19 1.59
N TYR A 155 -9.50 16.92 2.34
CA TYR A 155 -8.47 16.36 3.19
C TYR A 155 -8.44 17.00 4.57
N ALA A 156 -8.30 16.16 5.60
CA ALA A 156 -7.86 16.58 6.92
C ALA A 156 -6.31 16.64 6.92
N LEU A 157 -5.75 17.84 7.13
CA LEU A 157 -4.30 18.03 7.27
C LEU A 157 -3.90 18.01 8.75
N LEU A 158 -3.25 16.93 9.18
CA LEU A 158 -2.81 16.72 10.55
C LEU A 158 -1.31 17.01 10.70
N SER A 159 -0.89 17.63 11.80
CA SER A 159 0.51 17.69 12.18
C SER A 159 1.01 16.33 12.62
N ILE A 160 2.32 16.12 12.62
CA ILE A 160 2.92 14.90 13.15
C ILE A 160 2.55 14.64 14.62
N ASP A 161 2.36 15.70 15.42
CA ASP A 161 1.91 15.57 16.81
C ASP A 161 0.44 15.15 16.90
N GLU A 162 -0.42 15.66 16.03
CA GLU A 162 -1.81 15.21 15.93
C GLU A 162 -1.89 13.73 15.49
N VAL A 163 -1.06 13.31 14.53
CA VAL A 163 -0.93 11.91 14.08
C VAL A 163 -0.49 10.98 15.21
N GLU A 164 0.51 11.40 15.99
CA GLU A 164 1.01 10.64 17.15
C GLU A 164 -0.03 10.55 18.26
N ASN A 165 -0.68 11.66 18.62
CA ASN A 165 -1.70 11.71 19.67
C ASN A 165 -2.93 10.85 19.34
N LEU A 166 -3.28 10.74 18.05
CA LEU A 166 -4.35 9.88 17.56
C LEU A 166 -3.94 8.40 17.44
N GLY A 167 -2.65 8.08 17.62
CA GLY A 167 -2.14 6.71 17.53
C GLY A 167 -2.20 6.11 16.11
N LEU A 168 -2.20 6.96 15.06
CA LEU A 168 -2.46 6.50 13.69
C LEU A 168 -1.32 5.62 13.12
N LEU A 169 -0.10 5.77 13.65
CA LEU A 169 1.07 4.98 13.24
C LEU A 169 1.48 3.95 14.31
N GLY A 170 0.56 3.63 15.22
CA GLY A 170 0.75 2.67 16.31
C GLY A 170 0.60 3.30 17.69
N PRO A 171 0.51 2.47 18.74
CA PRO A 171 0.19 2.91 20.11
C PRO A 171 1.40 3.44 20.88
N ALA A 172 2.63 3.22 20.38
CA ALA A 172 3.85 3.67 21.03
C ALA A 172 4.25 5.06 20.52
N PRO A 173 4.95 5.86 21.35
CA PRO A 173 5.55 7.11 20.88
C PRO A 173 6.40 6.90 19.63
N LEU A 174 6.30 7.82 18.68
CA LEU A 174 7.01 7.75 17.42
C LEU A 174 8.50 7.97 17.66
N ALA A 175 9.31 7.02 17.17
CA ALA A 175 10.75 7.22 17.13
C ALA A 175 11.11 8.45 16.28
N ASP A 176 12.19 9.16 16.64
CA ASP A 176 12.64 10.34 15.88
C ASP A 176 12.84 10.07 14.39
N ALA A 177 13.27 8.86 14.04
CA ALA A 177 13.43 8.44 12.65
C ALA A 177 12.09 8.38 11.89
N THR A 178 11.00 7.97 12.55
CA THR A 178 9.65 7.96 11.97
C THR A 178 9.14 9.38 11.82
N ARG A 179 9.27 10.22 12.85
CA ARG A 179 8.86 11.64 12.80
C ARG A 179 9.55 12.37 11.64
N ARG A 180 10.87 12.18 11.47
CA ARG A 180 11.62 12.75 10.33
C ARG A 180 11.14 12.25 8.95
N ARG A 181 10.73 10.98 8.84
CA ARG A 181 10.25 10.42 7.56
C ARG A 181 8.87 10.93 7.19
N VAL A 182 7.97 11.06 8.16
CA VAL A 182 6.61 11.57 7.94
C VAL A 182 6.62 13.08 7.70
N GLY A 183 7.52 13.82 8.34
CA GLY A 183 7.62 15.26 8.18
C GLY A 183 6.70 16.02 9.11
N ASP A 184 6.21 17.17 8.64
CA ASP A 184 5.44 18.11 9.47
C ASP A 184 3.94 17.83 9.40
N PHE A 185 3.44 17.42 8.23
CA PHE A 185 2.02 17.18 8.02
C PHE A 185 1.72 15.90 7.25
N VAL A 186 0.58 15.29 7.59
CA VAL A 186 -0.05 14.18 6.87
C VAL A 186 -1.44 14.63 6.43
N ALA A 187 -1.76 14.51 5.14
CA ALA A 187 -3.14 14.69 4.70
C ALA A 187 -3.86 13.34 4.65
N LEU A 188 -5.04 13.28 5.23
CA LEU A 188 -5.91 12.11 5.25
C LEU A 188 -7.24 12.43 4.60
N THR A 189 -7.84 11.44 3.96
CA THR A 189 -9.12 11.59 3.28
C THR A 189 -9.86 10.24 3.26
N ASP A 190 -11.17 10.29 3.44
CA ASP A 190 -12.08 9.16 3.27
C ASP A 190 -12.83 9.22 1.92
N ARG A 191 -12.59 10.28 1.13
CA ARG A 191 -13.15 10.48 -0.20
C ARG A 191 -12.30 9.76 -1.25
N PRO A 192 -12.87 9.39 -2.42
CA PRO A 192 -12.13 8.81 -3.52
C PRO A 192 -11.31 9.88 -4.26
N GLU A 193 -10.25 10.37 -3.61
CA GLU A 193 -9.41 11.46 -4.10
C GLU A 193 -7.93 11.15 -3.86
N ILE A 194 -7.03 11.67 -4.68
CA ILE A 194 -5.58 11.53 -4.49
C ILE A 194 -4.88 12.84 -4.77
N LEU A 195 -3.70 13.02 -4.18
CA LEU A 195 -2.80 14.11 -4.47
C LEU A 195 -1.52 13.55 -5.10
N LEU A 196 -1.31 13.90 -6.37
CA LEU A 196 -0.12 13.53 -7.14
C LEU A 196 0.83 14.72 -7.24
N TYR A 197 2.12 14.41 -7.36
CA TYR A 197 3.16 15.36 -7.69
C TYR A 197 4.00 14.84 -8.86
N GLY A 198 4.34 15.71 -9.80
CA GLY A 198 5.29 15.40 -10.87
C GLY A 198 5.07 16.23 -12.14
N PRO A 199 5.97 16.10 -13.14
CA PRO A 199 5.75 16.69 -14.46
C PRO A 199 4.67 15.92 -15.26
N PRO A 200 4.04 16.57 -16.28
CA PRO A 200 2.97 16.04 -17.14
C PRO A 200 3.10 14.56 -17.59
N VAL A 201 4.33 14.04 -17.76
CA VAL A 201 4.59 12.66 -18.17
C VAL A 201 4.26 11.62 -17.09
N TYR A 202 4.58 11.88 -15.81
CA TYR A 202 4.23 10.98 -14.70
C TYR A 202 2.71 10.88 -14.52
N HIS A 203 1.96 11.86 -15.02
CA HIS A 203 0.50 11.82 -15.02
C HIS A 203 -0.09 10.86 -16.02
N ARG A 204 0.57 10.50 -17.13
CA ARG A 204 -0.02 9.48 -18.01
C ARG A 204 -0.05 8.12 -17.33
N GLU A 205 1.01 7.81 -16.59
CA GLU A 205 1.15 6.54 -15.88
C GLU A 205 0.30 6.53 -14.60
N ALA A 206 0.35 7.60 -13.81
CA ALA A 206 -0.50 7.73 -12.63
C ALA A 206 -1.99 7.85 -12.99
N ALA A 207 -2.37 8.61 -14.03
CA ALA A 207 -3.77 8.71 -14.45
C ALA A 207 -4.29 7.44 -15.11
N ALA A 208 -3.41 6.59 -15.67
CA ALA A 208 -3.79 5.28 -16.19
C ALA A 208 -4.23 4.32 -15.07
N GLN A 209 -3.77 4.54 -13.84
CA GLN A 209 -4.30 3.80 -12.69
C GLN A 209 -5.72 4.26 -12.35
N ARG A 210 -6.53 3.27 -11.97
CA ARG A 210 -7.92 3.44 -11.55
C ARG A 210 -8.05 3.21 -10.05
N GLY A 211 -7.32 2.22 -9.54
CA GLY A 211 -7.32 1.86 -8.15
C GLY A 211 -6.24 2.58 -7.34
N TYR A 212 -6.56 2.98 -6.10
CA TYR A 212 -5.61 3.46 -5.09
C TYR A 212 -5.97 2.94 -3.69
N HIS A 213 -4.97 2.93 -2.80
CA HIS A 213 -5.09 2.56 -1.38
C HIS A 213 -4.26 3.51 -0.50
N GLY A 214 -4.34 3.31 0.82
CA GLY A 214 -3.59 4.09 1.82
C GLY A 214 -4.42 5.14 2.56
N GLY A 215 -5.66 5.37 2.12
CA GLY A 215 -6.60 6.27 2.79
C GLY A 215 -7.46 5.57 3.84
N LEU A 216 -8.46 6.31 4.36
CA LEU A 216 -9.31 5.86 5.47
C LEU A 216 -10.63 5.21 5.05
N ALA A 217 -10.87 5.01 3.74
CA ALA A 217 -12.13 4.45 3.30
C ALA A 217 -12.29 3.01 3.82
N PRO A 218 -13.49 2.57 4.26
CA PRO A 218 -13.69 1.21 4.74
C PRO A 218 -13.27 0.13 3.74
N ALA A 219 -13.36 0.41 2.43
CA ALA A 219 -12.92 -0.51 1.37
C ALA A 219 -11.39 -0.58 1.21
N GLU A 220 -10.64 0.41 1.70
CA GLU A 220 -9.16 0.38 1.80
C GLU A 220 -8.73 -0.34 3.08
N MET A 221 -9.47 -0.17 4.18
CA MET A 221 -9.03 -0.61 5.52
C MET A 221 -9.51 -2.01 5.92
N ARG A 222 -10.63 -2.50 5.39
CA ARG A 222 -11.17 -3.82 5.74
C ARG A 222 -10.54 -4.89 4.88
N ILE A 223 -9.75 -5.75 5.50
CA ILE A 223 -9.05 -6.87 4.87
C ILE A 223 -9.67 -8.22 5.28
N PRO A 224 -9.60 -9.25 4.42
CA PRO A 224 -10.02 -10.59 4.80
C PRO A 224 -9.04 -11.21 5.79
N LEU A 225 -9.53 -12.06 6.67
CA LEU A 225 -8.74 -13.02 7.44
C LEU A 225 -9.40 -14.39 7.34
N VAL A 226 -8.76 -15.30 6.63
CA VAL A 226 -9.26 -16.67 6.40
C VAL A 226 -8.29 -17.65 7.03
N VAL A 227 -8.82 -18.60 7.82
CA VAL A 227 -8.06 -19.67 8.46
C VAL A 227 -8.67 -21.02 8.06
N ALA A 228 -7.86 -21.92 7.52
CA ALA A 228 -8.25 -23.26 7.07
C ALA A 228 -7.27 -24.35 7.56
#